data_AF-A0A2N1NK27-F1
#
_entry.id   AF-A0A2N1NK27-F1
#
_cell.length_a   1.000
_cell.length_b   1.000
_cell.length_c   1.000
_cell.angle_alpha   90.00
_cell.angle_beta   90.00
_cell.angle_gamma   90.00
#
_symmetry.space_group_name_H-M   'P 1'
#
loop_
_entity.id
_entity.type
_entity.pdbx_description
1 polymer ?
#
loop_
_entity_poly.entity_id
_entity_poly.type
_entity_poly.pdbx_seq_one_letter_code
_entity_poly.pdbx_strand_id
1 'polypeptide(L)'
;MINKFISNNSKIEFIENSFKNNNNIRKVDYLDILCYISNSKFSLPKKDEHSNLLNVYHIDLASLIVTKALDIQPNDIVLDLCAAPGGKSLAILQHLLNNNEQINNKNEGRGMLIANEINNKRFHRLLQVIKSYIPFKYHQYQIKLVKNSPMENYCYDKILVDAPCSSERHLINDQKELLMWKKSRSNNFSKKQYKILLGAVKALKVNGILVYSTCSISNLENDRVIKKILENSWVRLEVIKRKSGWEIGEETEFGWIILPDKNDGWGPMYFSILKRIEGRNFEKKNNKFYNKDGTI
;
A
#
# COMPACT_ATOMS: atom_id res chain seq x y z
N MET A 1 5.40 13.20 -2.14
CA MET A 1 4.34 12.85 -3.11
C MET A 1 3.37 14.01 -3.24
N ILE A 2 3.19 14.57 -4.44
CA ILE A 2 2.21 15.65 -4.69
C ILE A 2 0.80 15.04 -4.60
N ASN A 3 -0.13 15.79 -4.02
CA ASN A 3 -1.54 15.41 -3.96
C ASN A 3 -2.26 15.85 -5.24
N LYS A 4 -2.62 14.90 -6.12
CA LYS A 4 -3.36 15.18 -7.37
C LYS A 4 -4.78 15.74 -7.15
N PHE A 5 -5.32 15.66 -5.93
CA PHE A 5 -6.68 16.12 -5.66
C PHE A 5 -6.84 17.62 -5.42
N ILE A 6 -5.76 18.40 -5.29
CA ILE A 6 -5.79 19.85 -5.00
C ILE A 6 -6.12 20.75 -6.21
N SER A 7 -6.69 20.18 -7.28
CA SER A 7 -7.40 20.82 -8.42
C SER A 7 -6.59 21.56 -9.51
N ASN A 8 -7.04 21.36 -10.76
CA ASN A 8 -6.59 21.79 -12.11
C ASN A 8 -5.09 21.62 -12.47
N ASN A 9 -4.82 21.17 -13.71
CA ASN A 9 -3.47 20.94 -14.25
C ASN A 9 -2.53 22.14 -14.00
N SER A 10 -3.05 23.37 -14.05
CA SER A 10 -2.28 24.60 -13.82
C SER A 10 -1.64 24.74 -12.43
N LYS A 11 -2.27 24.22 -11.36
CA LYS A 11 -1.67 24.27 -10.00
C LYS A 11 -0.68 23.15 -9.75
N ILE A 12 -0.92 21.98 -10.34
CA ILE A 12 0.05 20.90 -10.35
C ILE A 12 1.31 21.40 -11.06
N GLU A 13 1.16 21.99 -12.25
CA GLU A 13 2.24 22.62 -13.00
C GLU A 13 2.95 23.71 -12.19
N PHE A 14 2.23 24.54 -11.43
CA PHE A 14 2.86 25.54 -10.55
C PHE A 14 3.75 24.91 -9.46
N ILE A 15 3.27 23.85 -8.79
CA ILE A 15 4.07 23.13 -7.77
C ILE A 15 5.27 22.46 -8.44
N GLU A 16 5.07 21.84 -9.60
CA GLU A 16 6.15 21.23 -10.38
C GLU A 16 7.19 22.27 -10.81
N ASN A 17 6.76 23.46 -11.26
CA ASN A 17 7.66 24.55 -11.64
C ASN A 17 8.41 25.12 -10.43
N SER A 18 7.74 25.24 -9.27
CA SER A 18 8.37 25.63 -8.00
C SER A 18 9.47 24.64 -7.59
N PHE A 19 9.26 23.34 -7.86
CA PHE A 19 10.25 22.30 -7.58
C PHE A 19 11.37 22.25 -8.62
N LYS A 20 11.06 22.40 -9.91
CA LYS A 20 12.06 22.45 -11.00
C LYS A 20 13.04 23.61 -10.84
N ASN A 21 12.59 24.75 -10.32
CA ASN A 21 13.45 25.91 -10.08
C ASN A 21 14.33 25.76 -8.82
N ASN A 22 14.21 24.66 -8.09
CA ASN A 22 15.02 24.37 -6.91
C ASN A 22 15.97 23.21 -7.22
N ASN A 23 17.25 23.52 -7.43
CA ASN A 23 18.30 22.52 -7.77
C ASN A 23 18.44 21.37 -6.76
N ASN A 24 17.87 21.49 -5.56
CA ASN A 24 17.90 20.44 -4.55
C ASN A 24 16.76 19.43 -4.64
N ILE A 25 15.77 19.66 -5.51
CA ILE A 25 14.58 18.81 -5.64
C ILE A 25 14.64 18.10 -7.00
N ARG A 26 14.63 16.76 -6.99
CA ARG A 26 14.58 15.94 -8.21
C ARG A 26 13.27 15.17 -8.30
N LYS A 27 12.71 15.08 -9.50
CA LYS A 27 11.57 14.21 -9.80
C LYS A 27 11.99 12.74 -9.75
N VAL A 28 11.07 11.86 -9.34
CA VAL A 28 11.27 10.41 -9.38
C VAL A 28 10.59 9.86 -10.62
N ASP A 29 11.32 9.76 -11.73
CA ASP A 29 10.73 9.49 -13.05
C ASP A 29 10.23 8.06 -13.24
N TYR A 30 10.75 7.12 -12.45
CA TYR A 30 10.30 5.73 -12.48
C TYR A 30 9.03 5.48 -11.64
N LEU A 31 8.36 6.51 -11.12
CA LEU A 31 7.06 6.36 -10.45
C LEU A 31 5.96 7.01 -11.29
N ASP A 32 4.84 6.31 -11.45
CA ASP A 32 3.68 6.81 -12.21
C ASP A 32 2.89 7.89 -11.43
N ILE A 33 3.21 8.05 -10.14
CA ILE A 33 2.68 9.10 -9.27
C ILE A 33 3.67 10.26 -9.18
N LEU A 34 3.16 11.49 -9.14
CA LEU A 34 3.99 12.69 -9.08
C LEU A 34 4.73 12.75 -7.74
N CYS A 35 6.00 12.40 -7.78
CA CYS A 35 6.86 12.34 -6.61
C CYS A 35 8.18 13.04 -6.86
N TYR A 36 8.65 13.71 -5.82
CA TYR A 36 9.87 14.48 -5.79
C TYR A 36 10.63 14.13 -4.51
N ILE A 37 11.94 14.10 -4.59
CA ILE A 37 12.85 13.87 -3.47
C ILE A 37 13.81 15.04 -3.36
N SER A 38 14.24 15.34 -2.15
CA SER A 38 15.06 16.50 -1.84
C SER A 38 16.18 16.11 -0.90
N ASN A 39 17.36 16.69 -1.12
CA ASN A 39 18.50 16.57 -0.21
C ASN A 39 18.33 17.45 1.04
N SER A 40 17.37 18.37 1.03
CA SER A 40 16.97 19.20 2.17
C SER A 40 15.58 18.83 2.67
N LYS A 41 15.28 19.17 3.93
CA LYS A 41 13.95 18.94 4.51
C LYS A 41 12.88 19.68 3.71
N PHE A 42 11.88 18.95 3.25
CA PHE A 42 10.69 19.55 2.66
C PHE A 42 9.97 20.45 3.67
N SER A 43 9.43 21.57 3.18
CA SER A 43 8.51 22.40 3.96
C SER A 43 7.28 21.60 4.37
N LEU A 44 6.66 21.96 5.49
CA LEU A 44 5.43 21.31 5.94
C LEU A 44 4.33 21.38 4.87
N PRO A 45 3.49 20.33 4.75
CA PRO A 45 2.33 20.34 3.86
C PRO A 45 1.47 21.59 4.09
N LYS A 46 1.14 22.29 3.00
CA LYS A 46 0.28 23.48 3.03
C LYS A 46 -1.09 23.12 2.50
N LYS A 47 -2.11 23.82 3.02
CA LYS A 47 -3.45 23.73 2.46
C LYS A 47 -3.53 24.56 1.19
N ASP A 48 -4.13 23.99 0.16
CA ASP A 48 -4.53 24.72 -1.02
C ASP A 48 -5.74 25.61 -0.71
N GLU A 49 -5.70 26.86 -1.18
CA GLU A 49 -6.70 27.88 -0.84
C GLU A 49 -8.11 27.55 -1.36
N HIS A 50 -8.21 26.83 -2.48
CA HIS A 50 -9.50 26.54 -3.12
C HIS A 50 -10.13 25.24 -2.61
N SER A 51 -9.33 24.19 -2.51
CA SER A 51 -9.80 22.86 -2.10
C SER A 51 -9.75 22.66 -0.57
N ASN A 52 -8.99 23.49 0.16
CA ASN A 52 -8.70 23.34 1.60
C ASN A 52 -8.01 22.00 1.93
N LEU A 53 -7.44 21.32 0.92
CA LEU A 53 -6.72 20.05 1.04
C LEU A 53 -5.23 20.28 1.13
N LEU A 54 -4.51 19.35 1.76
CA LEU A 54 -3.06 19.40 1.85
C LEU A 54 -2.42 19.03 0.50
N ASN A 55 -1.42 19.81 0.09
CA ASN A 55 -0.85 19.77 -1.25
C ASN A 55 0.21 18.68 -1.48
N VAL A 56 0.92 18.27 -0.42
CA VAL A 56 2.00 17.28 -0.50
C VAL A 56 1.91 16.35 0.70
N TYR A 57 2.06 15.05 0.47
CA TYR A 57 2.22 14.06 1.53
C TYR A 57 3.69 13.62 1.59
N HIS A 58 4.30 13.74 2.77
CA HIS A 58 5.65 13.25 3.02
C HIS A 58 5.59 11.76 3.33
N ILE A 59 6.30 10.96 2.54
CA ILE A 59 6.34 9.51 2.65
C ILE A 59 7.70 9.02 2.20
N ASP A 60 8.16 7.94 2.83
CA ASP A 60 9.39 7.24 2.44
C ASP A 60 9.25 6.68 1.03
N LEU A 61 10.25 6.90 0.17
CA LEU A 61 10.23 6.45 -1.22
C LEU A 61 10.03 4.94 -1.33
N ALA A 62 10.57 4.17 -0.40
CA ALA A 62 10.41 2.72 -0.38
C ALA A 62 8.94 2.30 -0.22
N SER A 63 8.12 3.09 0.48
CA SER A 63 6.67 2.84 0.57
C SER A 63 5.92 3.07 -0.74
N LEU A 64 6.43 3.93 -1.63
CA LEU A 64 5.84 4.18 -2.94
C LEU A 64 6.22 3.09 -3.96
N ILE A 65 7.40 2.50 -3.82
CA ILE A 65 7.77 1.30 -4.59
C ILE A 65 6.79 0.15 -4.29
N VAL A 66 6.43 -0.04 -3.02
CA VAL A 66 5.44 -1.05 -2.62
C VAL A 66 4.09 -0.84 -3.30
N THR A 67 3.62 0.41 -3.42
CA THR A 67 2.34 0.67 -4.11
C THR A 67 2.46 0.53 -5.62
N LYS A 68 3.61 0.86 -6.22
CA LYS A 68 3.91 0.57 -7.62
C LYS A 68 3.90 -0.94 -7.91
N ALA A 69 4.34 -1.77 -6.96
CA ALA A 69 4.33 -3.23 -7.08
C ALA A 69 2.94 -3.87 -7.16
N LEU A 70 1.89 -3.17 -6.74
CA LEU A 70 0.51 -3.65 -6.90
C LEU A 70 0.06 -3.63 -8.37
N ASP A 71 0.68 -2.78 -9.20
CA ASP A 71 0.36 -2.66 -10.62
C ASP A 71 -1.14 -2.39 -10.84
N ILE A 72 -1.61 -1.33 -10.16
CA ILE A 72 -3.02 -0.97 -10.03
C ILE A 72 -3.54 -0.40 -11.36
N GLN A 73 -4.68 -0.92 -11.79
CA GLN A 73 -5.44 -0.44 -12.93
C GLN A 73 -6.66 0.37 -12.46
N PRO A 74 -7.18 1.32 -13.27
CA PRO A 74 -8.26 2.23 -12.86
C PRO A 74 -9.55 1.57 -12.34
N ASN A 75 -9.82 0.33 -12.74
CA ASN A 75 -11.05 -0.40 -12.40
C ASN A 75 -10.85 -1.44 -11.30
N ASP A 76 -9.64 -1.54 -10.74
CA ASP A 76 -9.35 -2.52 -9.70
C ASP A 76 -10.12 -2.21 -8.40
N ILE A 77 -10.61 -3.27 -7.76
CA ILE A 77 -11.01 -3.21 -6.35
C ILE A 77 -9.79 -3.56 -5.50
N VAL A 78 -9.24 -2.55 -4.83
CA VAL A 78 -8.00 -2.64 -4.07
C VAL A 78 -8.29 -2.66 -2.57
N LEU A 79 -7.71 -3.61 -1.84
CA LEU A 79 -7.74 -3.63 -0.38
C LEU A 79 -6.38 -3.22 0.20
N ASP A 80 -6.35 -2.15 0.99
CA ASP A 80 -5.25 -1.86 1.91
C ASP A 80 -5.61 -2.39 3.30
N LEU A 81 -5.04 -3.55 3.65
CA LEU A 81 -5.50 -4.33 4.79
C LEU A 81 -5.04 -3.77 6.15
N CYS A 82 -3.95 -3.00 6.16
CA CYS A 82 -3.31 -2.43 7.36
C CYS A 82 -3.00 -0.94 7.12
N ALA A 83 -4.03 -0.20 6.74
CA ALA A 83 -3.94 1.07 6.02
C ALA A 83 -3.34 2.24 6.82
N ALA A 84 -3.43 2.24 8.15
CA ALA A 84 -2.98 3.39 8.91
C ALA A 84 -1.44 3.52 8.92
N PRO A 85 -0.89 4.74 8.78
CA PRO A 85 -1.58 6.03 8.93
C PRO A 85 -2.27 6.57 7.66
N GLY A 86 -2.18 5.90 6.52
CA GLY A 86 -2.91 6.24 5.29
C GLY A 86 -2.04 6.66 4.11
N GLY A 87 -0.71 6.76 4.26
CA GLY A 87 0.16 7.22 3.18
C GLY A 87 0.16 6.32 1.94
N LYS A 88 0.23 4.99 2.14
CA LYS A 88 0.11 4.01 1.05
C LYS A 88 -1.30 3.98 0.47
N SER A 89 -2.33 4.15 1.30
CA SER A 89 -3.73 4.30 0.85
C SER A 89 -3.91 5.51 -0.07
N LEU A 90 -3.28 6.66 0.23
CA LEU A 90 -3.27 7.83 -0.64
C LEU A 90 -2.56 7.52 -1.97
N ALA A 91 -1.41 6.86 -1.94
CA ALA A 91 -0.69 6.47 -3.16
C ALA A 91 -1.51 5.51 -4.03
N ILE A 92 -2.17 4.51 -3.43
CA ILE A 92 -3.11 3.60 -4.11
C ILE A 92 -4.23 4.38 -4.81
N LEU A 93 -4.87 5.33 -4.11
CA LEU A 93 -5.91 6.18 -4.71
C LEU A 93 -5.39 6.99 -5.89
N GLN A 94 -4.15 7.50 -5.82
CA GLN A 94 -3.56 8.22 -6.94
C GLN A 94 -3.34 7.32 -8.16
N HIS A 95 -2.95 6.05 -7.97
CA HIS A 95 -2.85 5.09 -9.08
C HIS A 95 -4.23 4.78 -9.69
N LEU A 96 -5.27 4.58 -8.87
CA LEU A 96 -6.64 4.36 -9.35
C LEU A 96 -7.17 5.53 -10.20
N LEU A 97 -6.58 6.72 -10.06
CA LEU A 97 -7.01 7.96 -10.70
C LEU A 97 -6.04 8.47 -11.77
N ASN A 98 -5.00 7.72 -12.11
CA ASN A 98 -3.93 8.19 -12.99
C ASN A 98 -4.39 8.43 -14.44
N ASN A 99 -5.54 7.91 -14.85
CA ASN A 99 -6.10 8.16 -16.17
C ASN A 99 -7.08 9.32 -16.08
N ASN A 100 -6.68 10.46 -16.66
CA ASN A 100 -7.45 11.67 -16.87
C ASN A 100 -8.68 11.47 -17.81
N GLU A 101 -9.31 10.29 -17.81
CA GLU A 101 -10.62 10.17 -18.41
C GLU A 101 -11.62 10.89 -17.52
N GLN A 102 -12.05 12.01 -18.10
CA GLN A 102 -13.01 12.93 -17.58
C GLN A 102 -14.16 12.19 -16.93
N ILE A 103 -14.58 12.73 -15.80
CA ILE A 103 -15.81 12.44 -15.06
C ILE A 103 -17.00 12.78 -15.99
N ASN A 104 -17.17 12.01 -17.06
CA ASN A 104 -18.26 12.15 -18.01
C ASN A 104 -19.07 10.87 -17.93
N ASN A 105 -20.15 10.98 -17.15
CA ASN A 105 -21.34 10.14 -17.15
C ASN A 105 -21.26 8.78 -16.43
N LYS A 106 -22.11 8.68 -15.39
CA LYS A 106 -22.80 7.49 -14.88
C LYS A 106 -21.93 6.29 -14.45
N ASN A 107 -21.57 6.29 -13.16
CA ASN A 107 -21.59 5.16 -12.19
C ASN A 107 -21.12 3.73 -12.54
N GLU A 108 -20.65 3.43 -13.75
CA GLU A 108 -20.14 2.11 -14.13
C GLU A 108 -18.62 2.17 -14.31
N GLY A 109 -17.90 1.24 -13.69
CA GLY A 109 -16.46 1.06 -13.89
C GLY A 109 -15.54 2.04 -13.16
N ARG A 110 -15.76 2.34 -11.88
CA ARG A 110 -14.75 3.05 -11.06
C ARG A 110 -14.07 2.06 -10.12
N GLY A 111 -12.74 2.00 -10.15
CA GLY A 111 -11.97 1.28 -9.15
C GLY A 111 -12.19 1.85 -7.76
N MET A 112 -12.02 1.00 -6.75
CA MET A 112 -12.39 1.30 -5.37
C MET A 112 -11.30 0.83 -4.42
N LEU A 113 -10.91 1.70 -3.50
CA LEU A 113 -10.06 1.37 -2.37
C LEU A 113 -10.90 1.03 -1.14
N ILE A 114 -10.64 -0.11 -0.53
CA ILE A 114 -11.05 -0.45 0.82
C ILE A 114 -9.83 -0.29 1.71
N ALA A 115 -9.84 0.65 2.64
CA ALA A 115 -8.74 0.88 3.57
C ALA A 115 -9.15 0.46 4.98
N ASN A 116 -8.46 -0.56 5.50
CA ASN A 116 -8.79 -1.21 6.76
C ASN A 116 -7.77 -0.89 7.86
N GLU A 117 -8.28 -0.55 9.05
CA GLU A 117 -7.46 -0.49 10.26
C GLU A 117 -8.30 -0.88 11.47
N ILE A 118 -7.92 -1.99 12.12
CA ILE A 118 -8.65 -2.54 13.27
C ILE A 118 -8.35 -1.77 14.57
N ASN A 119 -7.18 -1.14 14.68
CA ASN A 119 -6.83 -0.37 15.86
C ASN A 119 -7.51 1.01 15.80
N ASN A 120 -8.39 1.28 16.77
CA ASN A 120 -9.16 2.53 16.80
C ASN A 120 -8.30 3.80 16.74
N LYS A 121 -7.20 3.88 17.51
CA LYS A 121 -6.34 5.07 17.52
C LYS A 121 -5.69 5.29 16.15
N ARG A 122 -5.15 4.24 15.55
CA ARG A 122 -4.56 4.29 14.20
C ARG A 122 -5.61 4.58 13.12
N PHE A 123 -6.82 4.06 13.27
CA PHE A 123 -7.93 4.36 12.36
C PHE A 123 -8.29 5.84 12.38
N HIS A 124 -8.34 6.49 13.54
CA HIS A 124 -8.58 7.93 13.61
C HIS A 124 -7.49 8.72 12.85
N ARG A 125 -6.23 8.27 12.91
CA ARG A 125 -5.16 8.86 12.12
C ARG A 125 -5.37 8.66 10.61
N LEU A 126 -5.74 7.46 10.18
CA LEU A 126 -6.11 7.16 8.79
C LEU A 126 -7.24 8.08 8.32
N LEU A 127 -8.32 8.19 9.11
CA LEU A 127 -9.47 9.06 8.80
C LEU A 127 -9.06 10.52 8.64
N GLN A 128 -8.20 11.04 9.53
CA GLN A 128 -7.69 12.40 9.43
C GLN A 128 -6.88 12.61 8.14
N VAL A 129 -5.99 11.68 7.79
CA VAL A 129 -5.22 11.74 6.56
C VAL A 129 -6.14 11.74 5.35
N ILE A 130 -7.07 10.79 5.25
CA ILE A 130 -8.02 10.75 4.12
C ILE A 130 -8.84 12.05 4.02
N LYS A 131 -9.36 12.59 5.12
CA LYS A 131 -10.10 13.86 5.12
C LYS A 131 -9.24 15.07 4.71
N SER A 132 -7.94 15.04 5.02
CA SER A 132 -7.05 16.18 4.75
C SER A 132 -6.53 16.21 3.31
N TYR A 133 -6.56 15.07 2.61
CA TYR A 133 -5.97 14.94 1.26
C TYR A 133 -7.00 14.58 0.19
N ILE A 134 -8.16 14.00 0.54
CA ILE A 134 -9.14 13.49 -0.42
C ILE A 134 -10.45 14.31 -0.36
N PRO A 135 -10.92 14.87 -1.50
CA PRO A 135 -12.19 15.57 -1.58
C PRO A 135 -13.36 14.69 -1.18
N PHE A 136 -14.34 15.25 -0.47
CA PHE A 136 -15.49 14.50 0.07
C PHE A 136 -16.26 13.69 -0.98
N LYS A 137 -16.36 14.17 -2.22
CA LYS A 137 -17.05 13.47 -3.33
C LYS A 137 -16.51 12.05 -3.60
N TYR A 138 -15.25 11.77 -3.27
CA TYR A 138 -14.64 10.44 -3.47
C TYR A 138 -14.90 9.47 -2.31
N HIS A 139 -15.29 9.97 -1.13
CA HIS A 139 -15.52 9.16 0.08
C HIS A 139 -16.75 8.25 -0.03
N GLN A 140 -17.64 8.51 -0.98
CA GLN A 140 -18.86 7.72 -1.17
C GLN A 140 -18.71 6.61 -2.22
N TYR A 141 -17.77 6.77 -3.17
CA TYR A 141 -17.73 5.91 -4.37
C TYR A 141 -16.37 5.28 -4.67
N GLN A 142 -15.27 5.76 -4.07
CA GLN A 142 -13.92 5.30 -4.40
C GLN A 142 -13.06 4.92 -3.18
N ILE A 143 -13.42 5.38 -1.98
CA ILE A 143 -12.76 4.95 -0.76
C ILE A 143 -13.77 4.52 0.30
N LYS A 144 -13.59 3.31 0.82
CA LYS A 144 -14.33 2.79 1.96
C LYS A 144 -13.39 2.54 3.12
N LEU A 145 -13.59 3.25 4.22
CA LEU A 145 -12.86 3.03 5.46
C LEU A 145 -13.57 1.98 6.31
N VAL A 146 -12.82 0.96 6.75
CA VAL A 146 -13.36 -0.16 7.53
C VAL A 146 -12.49 -0.46 8.75
N LYS A 147 -13.10 -1.05 9.79
CA LYS A 147 -12.47 -1.41 11.07
C LYS A 147 -12.60 -2.90 11.41
N ASN A 148 -13.11 -3.71 10.50
CA ASN A 148 -13.44 -5.11 10.73
C ASN A 148 -12.53 -6.02 9.89
N SER A 149 -12.93 -7.27 9.68
CA SER A 149 -12.24 -8.17 8.74
C SER A 149 -12.87 -8.03 7.35
N PRO A 150 -12.35 -7.15 6.47
CA PRO A 150 -12.87 -6.98 5.11
C PRO A 150 -12.67 -8.24 4.24
N MET A 151 -12.01 -9.25 4.78
CA MET A 151 -11.64 -10.50 4.13
C MET A 151 -12.82 -11.41 3.81
N GLU A 152 -14.01 -11.11 4.34
CA GLU A 152 -15.23 -11.85 4.03
C GLU A 152 -15.83 -11.47 2.66
N ASN A 153 -15.36 -10.37 2.07
CA ASN A 153 -15.76 -9.93 0.74
C ASN A 153 -14.67 -10.42 -0.24
N TYR A 154 -14.91 -11.56 -0.87
CA TYR A 154 -13.98 -12.23 -1.80
C TYR A 154 -13.94 -11.55 -3.17
N CYS A 155 -13.57 -10.27 -3.21
CA CYS A 155 -13.79 -9.45 -4.39
C CYS A 155 -12.62 -8.53 -4.75
N TYR A 156 -11.43 -8.73 -4.19
CA TYR A 156 -10.30 -7.82 -4.45
C TYR A 156 -9.44 -8.30 -5.61
N ASP A 157 -9.25 -7.41 -6.58
CA ASP A 157 -8.31 -7.58 -7.70
C ASP A 157 -6.87 -7.42 -7.19
N LYS A 158 -6.68 -6.49 -6.25
CA LYS A 158 -5.39 -6.16 -5.65
C LYS A 158 -5.48 -6.09 -4.14
N ILE A 159 -4.49 -6.61 -3.42
CA ILE A 159 -4.41 -6.51 -1.96
C ILE A 159 -3.02 -6.06 -1.54
N LEU A 160 -2.96 -4.99 -0.76
CA LEU A 160 -1.77 -4.59 -0.02
C LEU A 160 -1.84 -5.12 1.41
N VAL A 161 -0.81 -5.85 1.81
CA VAL A 161 -0.55 -6.25 3.20
C VAL A 161 0.74 -5.58 3.66
N ASP A 162 0.65 -4.31 4.06
CA ASP A 162 1.72 -3.61 4.78
C ASP A 162 1.66 -4.00 6.26
N ALA A 163 2.28 -5.15 6.55
CA ALA A 163 2.00 -5.86 7.78
C ALA A 163 2.65 -5.18 8.99
N PRO A 164 1.99 -5.15 10.17
CA PRO A 164 2.62 -4.68 11.38
C PRO A 164 3.88 -5.52 11.65
N CYS A 165 5.01 -4.82 11.80
CA CYS A 165 6.34 -5.41 11.86
C CYS A 165 7.04 -5.09 13.19
N SER A 166 8.19 -5.71 13.45
CA SER A 166 9.06 -5.36 14.58
C SER A 166 9.58 -3.91 14.52
N SER A 167 9.55 -3.30 13.32
CA SER A 167 9.77 -1.88 13.03
C SER A 167 11.21 -1.39 13.24
N GLU A 168 12.20 -2.10 12.69
CA GLU A 168 13.62 -1.70 12.82
C GLU A 168 13.89 -0.26 12.34
N ARG A 169 13.16 0.25 11.34
CA ARG A 169 13.22 1.67 10.93
C ARG A 169 12.94 2.64 12.08
N HIS A 170 12.01 2.30 12.97
CA HIS A 170 11.69 3.10 14.15
C HIS A 170 12.72 2.89 15.27
N LEU A 171 13.21 1.67 15.45
CA LEU A 171 14.23 1.36 16.47
C LEU A 171 15.52 2.16 16.28
N ILE A 172 15.96 2.37 15.03
CA ILE A 172 17.16 3.16 14.73
C ILE A 172 17.00 4.62 15.21
N ASN A 173 15.77 5.13 15.23
CA ASN A 173 15.47 6.50 15.62
C ASN A 173 14.98 6.65 17.07
N ASP A 174 14.68 5.54 17.76
CA ASP A 174 14.19 5.51 19.14
C ASP A 174 15.06 4.61 20.01
N GLN A 175 15.99 5.23 20.73
CA GLN A 175 16.93 4.56 21.61
C GLN A 175 16.22 3.77 22.74
N LYS A 176 15.05 4.21 23.20
CA LYS A 176 14.29 3.50 24.25
C LYS A 176 13.69 2.22 23.69
N GLU A 177 13.09 2.27 22.51
CA GLU A 177 12.55 1.07 21.87
C GLU A 177 13.66 0.06 21.55
N LEU A 178 14.84 0.54 21.14
CA LEU A 178 15.99 -0.31 20.86
C LEU A 178 16.43 -1.11 22.11
N LEU A 179 16.51 -0.47 23.27
CA LEU A 179 16.85 -1.13 24.54
C LEU A 179 15.83 -2.19 24.98
N MET A 180 14.56 -2.02 24.59
CA MET A 180 13.48 -2.97 24.91
C MET A 180 13.34 -4.10 23.88
N TRP A 181 14.08 -4.04 22.77
CA TRP A 181 13.92 -4.99 21.67
C TRP A 181 14.41 -6.39 22.06
N LYS A 182 13.65 -7.40 21.63
CA LYS A 182 13.97 -8.83 21.87
C LYS A 182 13.71 -9.62 20.59
N LYS A 183 14.53 -10.65 20.34
CA LYS A 183 14.35 -11.58 19.21
C LYS A 183 12.96 -12.24 19.17
N SER A 184 12.33 -12.44 20.33
CA SER A 184 10.95 -12.95 20.42
C SER A 184 9.91 -12.03 19.76
N ARG A 185 10.18 -10.72 19.64
CA ARG A 185 9.32 -9.74 18.96
C ARG A 185 9.10 -10.13 17.51
N SER A 186 10.16 -10.36 16.73
CA SER A 186 10.06 -10.79 15.34
C SER A 186 9.34 -12.12 15.17
N ASN A 187 9.54 -13.08 16.08
CA ASN A 187 8.82 -14.35 16.06
C ASN A 187 7.31 -14.19 16.31
N ASN A 188 6.91 -13.25 17.17
CA ASN A 188 5.51 -12.98 17.44
C ASN A 188 4.85 -12.24 16.27
N PHE A 189 5.57 -11.28 15.67
CA PHE A 189 5.10 -10.58 14.49
C PHE A 189 5.00 -11.50 13.28
N SER A 190 5.96 -12.38 13.02
CA SER A 190 5.89 -13.33 11.90
C SER A 190 4.66 -14.24 11.98
N LYS A 191 4.31 -14.75 13.17
CA LYS A 191 3.08 -15.51 13.39
C LYS A 191 1.82 -14.69 13.09
N LYS A 192 1.79 -13.41 13.49
CA LYS A 192 0.66 -12.51 13.25
C LYS A 192 0.56 -12.15 11.76
N GLN A 193 1.67 -11.82 11.13
CA GLN A 193 1.78 -11.49 9.71
C GLN A 193 1.31 -12.65 8.85
N TYR A 194 1.72 -13.89 9.17
CA TYR A 194 1.24 -15.09 8.48
C TYR A 194 -0.29 -15.24 8.55
N LYS A 195 -0.91 -15.00 9.73
CA LYS A 195 -2.38 -15.05 9.86
C LYS A 195 -3.07 -13.96 9.03
N ILE A 196 -2.53 -12.75 9.02
CA ILE A 196 -3.02 -11.65 8.19
C ILE A 196 -2.92 -12.01 6.71
N LEU A 197 -1.78 -12.58 6.30
CA LEU A 197 -1.53 -12.97 4.91
C LEU A 197 -2.47 -14.09 4.45
N LEU A 198 -2.74 -15.10 5.29
CA LEU A 198 -3.72 -16.15 5.00
C LEU A 198 -5.10 -15.58 4.68
N GLY A 199 -5.58 -14.63 5.50
CA GLY A 199 -6.88 -14.02 5.25
C GLY A 199 -6.88 -13.09 4.03
N ALA A 200 -5.73 -12.48 3.69
CA ALA A 200 -5.60 -11.68 2.47
C ALA A 200 -5.67 -12.59 1.23
N VAL A 201 -4.95 -13.70 1.23
CA VAL A 201 -5.02 -14.75 0.19
C VAL A 201 -6.46 -15.25 0.02
N LYS A 202 -7.18 -15.42 1.13
CA LYS A 202 -8.60 -15.81 1.12
C LYS A 202 -9.44 -14.83 0.31
N ALA A 203 -9.26 -13.53 0.51
CA ALA A 203 -10.07 -12.48 -0.11
C ALA A 203 -9.65 -12.10 -1.54
N LEU A 204 -8.48 -12.58 -2.00
CA LEU A 204 -7.91 -12.28 -3.30
C LEU A 204 -8.61 -13.07 -4.40
N LYS A 205 -9.03 -12.40 -5.48
CA LYS A 205 -9.57 -13.06 -6.68
C LYS A 205 -8.52 -13.95 -7.35
N VAL A 206 -8.97 -14.95 -8.11
CA VAL A 206 -8.11 -15.64 -9.07
C VAL A 206 -7.53 -14.62 -10.06
N ASN A 207 -6.26 -14.76 -10.40
CA ASN A 207 -5.42 -13.81 -11.14
C ASN A 207 -5.15 -12.46 -10.44
N GLY A 208 -5.68 -12.26 -9.23
CA GLY A 208 -5.40 -11.07 -8.44
C GLY A 208 -3.95 -11.02 -7.95
N ILE A 209 -3.51 -9.80 -7.64
CA ILE A 209 -2.15 -9.51 -7.14
C ILE A 209 -2.23 -9.14 -5.66
N LEU A 210 -1.37 -9.76 -4.86
CA LEU A 210 -1.16 -9.41 -3.47
C LEU A 210 0.28 -8.94 -3.29
N VAL A 211 0.46 -7.75 -2.74
CA VAL A 211 1.77 -7.28 -2.30
C VAL A 211 1.83 -7.38 -0.79
N TYR A 212 2.72 -8.23 -0.30
CA TYR A 212 3.09 -8.29 1.11
C TYR A 212 4.29 -7.38 1.32
N SER A 213 4.29 -6.58 2.38
CA SER A 213 5.43 -5.72 2.71
C SER A 213 5.61 -5.56 4.22
N THR A 214 6.85 -5.28 4.62
CA THR A 214 7.20 -4.94 6.00
C THR A 214 8.28 -3.86 6.03
N CYS A 215 8.32 -3.14 7.14
CA CYS A 215 9.38 -2.22 7.53
C CYS A 215 10.57 -2.90 8.24
N SER A 216 10.70 -4.23 8.14
CA SER A 216 11.67 -5.03 8.88
C SER A 216 12.79 -5.56 7.98
N ILE A 217 13.99 -5.67 8.55
CA ILE A 217 15.12 -6.38 7.92
C ILE A 217 15.13 -7.89 8.25
N SER A 218 14.23 -8.33 9.13
CA SER A 218 14.24 -9.69 9.66
C SER A 218 13.71 -10.69 8.64
N ASN A 219 14.53 -11.67 8.25
CA ASN A 219 14.08 -12.77 7.40
C ASN A 219 12.92 -13.58 8.03
N LEU A 220 12.78 -13.57 9.37
CA LEU A 220 11.63 -14.19 10.04
C LEU A 220 10.29 -13.59 9.65
N GLU A 221 10.27 -12.29 9.36
CA GLU A 221 9.09 -11.52 8.99
C GLU A 221 8.95 -11.38 7.46
N ASN A 222 10.03 -11.62 6.71
CA ASN A 222 10.07 -11.43 5.27
C ASN A 222 9.93 -12.76 4.52
N ASP A 223 10.99 -13.26 3.87
CA ASP A 223 10.93 -14.45 3.01
C ASP A 223 10.43 -15.69 3.75
N ARG A 224 10.67 -15.84 5.06
CA ARG A 224 10.11 -16.99 5.82
C ARG A 224 8.58 -16.94 5.94
N VAL A 225 7.97 -15.77 6.01
CA VAL A 225 6.50 -15.64 5.97
C VAL A 225 5.98 -16.00 4.58
N ILE A 226 6.69 -15.56 3.53
CA ILE A 226 6.33 -15.86 2.14
C ILE A 226 6.46 -17.35 1.84
N LYS A 227 7.60 -17.96 2.18
CA LYS A 227 7.81 -19.42 2.06
C LYS A 227 6.69 -20.20 2.73
N LYS A 228 6.35 -19.82 3.96
CA LYS A 228 5.30 -20.49 4.72
C LYS A 228 3.93 -20.38 4.05
N ILE A 229 3.57 -19.23 3.47
CA ILE A 229 2.28 -19.11 2.78
C ILE A 229 2.26 -19.92 1.48
N LEU A 230 3.37 -19.98 0.74
CA LEU A 230 3.46 -20.78 -0.48
C LEU A 230 3.30 -22.27 -0.20
N GLU A 231 3.87 -22.77 0.90
CA GLU A 231 3.81 -24.19 1.29
C GLU A 231 2.45 -24.61 1.88
N ASN A 232 1.75 -23.70 2.58
CA ASN A 232 0.59 -24.05 3.42
C ASN A 232 -0.74 -23.43 2.94
N SER A 233 -0.74 -22.66 1.86
CA SER A 233 -1.96 -22.09 1.28
C SER A 233 -2.81 -23.18 0.62
N TRP A 234 -4.14 -23.10 0.76
CA TRP A 234 -5.09 -23.99 0.07
C TRP A 234 -5.34 -23.57 -1.40
N VAL A 235 -4.77 -22.46 -1.83
CA VAL A 235 -4.75 -22.00 -3.23
C VAL A 235 -3.31 -21.91 -3.72
N ARG A 236 -3.11 -22.16 -5.01
CA ARG A 236 -1.81 -21.98 -5.65
C ARG A 236 -1.48 -20.49 -5.79
N LEU A 237 -0.35 -20.13 -5.22
CA LEU A 237 0.25 -18.81 -5.28
C LEU A 237 1.58 -18.90 -6.03
N GLU A 238 1.89 -17.91 -6.83
CA GLU A 238 3.18 -17.77 -7.49
C GLU A 238 3.81 -16.43 -7.12
N VAL A 239 5.11 -16.46 -6.84
CA VAL A 239 5.90 -15.23 -6.64
C VAL A 239 6.20 -14.65 -8.00
N ILE A 240 5.80 -13.40 -8.24
CA ILE A 240 6.18 -12.67 -9.44
C ILE A 240 7.56 -12.06 -9.21
N LYS A 241 8.57 -12.69 -9.80
CA LYS A 241 9.91 -12.12 -9.92
C LYS A 241 9.95 -11.19 -11.13
N ARG A 242 9.84 -9.88 -10.91
CA ARG A 242 10.13 -8.89 -11.95
C ARG A 242 11.64 -8.74 -12.06
N LYS A 243 12.26 -9.33 -13.10
CA LYS A 243 13.70 -9.22 -13.35
C LYS A 243 14.15 -7.83 -13.80
N SER A 244 13.23 -6.98 -14.23
CA SER A 244 13.46 -5.61 -14.71
C SER A 244 12.37 -4.66 -14.19
N GLY A 245 12.73 -3.42 -13.85
CA GLY A 245 11.78 -2.33 -13.54
C GLY A 245 11.76 -1.83 -12.09
N TRP A 246 12.63 -2.35 -11.22
CA TRP A 246 12.91 -1.76 -9.91
C TRP A 246 14.23 -0.99 -9.95
N GLU A 247 14.16 0.33 -9.81
CA GLU A 247 15.35 1.19 -9.77
C GLU A 247 16.09 1.14 -8.43
N ILE A 248 15.42 0.67 -7.38
CA ILE A 248 15.97 0.54 -6.03
C ILE A 248 15.57 -0.80 -5.38
N GLY A 249 16.44 -1.31 -4.52
CA GLY A 249 16.25 -2.56 -3.79
C GLY A 249 17.02 -3.77 -4.35
N GLU A 250 17.17 -4.78 -3.52
CA GLU A 250 17.91 -6.01 -3.79
C GLU A 250 16.97 -7.21 -3.81
N GLU A 251 17.17 -8.14 -4.74
CA GLU A 251 16.39 -9.37 -4.80
C GLU A 251 16.70 -10.26 -3.58
N THR A 252 15.66 -10.89 -3.04
CA THR A 252 15.74 -11.89 -1.97
C THR A 252 15.18 -13.23 -2.46
N GLU A 253 15.00 -14.22 -1.58
CA GLU A 253 14.51 -15.55 -2.00
C GLU A 253 13.15 -15.46 -2.71
N PHE A 254 12.21 -14.71 -2.11
CA PHE A 254 10.82 -14.57 -2.59
C PHE A 254 10.37 -13.12 -2.77
N GLY A 255 11.27 -12.14 -2.72
CA GLY A 255 10.90 -10.73 -2.79
C GLY A 255 12.06 -9.80 -3.08
N TRP A 256 11.92 -8.58 -2.57
CA TRP A 256 12.89 -7.51 -2.69
C TRP A 256 13.03 -6.79 -1.36
N ILE A 257 14.22 -6.29 -1.05
CA ILE A 257 14.49 -5.48 0.14
C ILE A 257 15.21 -4.18 -0.24
N ILE A 258 14.65 -3.05 0.18
CA ILE A 258 15.24 -1.73 0.02
C ILE A 258 15.89 -1.39 1.36
N LEU A 259 17.21 -1.29 1.39
CA LEU A 259 17.98 -0.99 2.60
C LEU A 259 18.54 0.44 2.58
N PRO A 260 18.53 1.17 3.72
CA PRO A 260 18.95 2.58 3.77
C PRO A 260 20.38 2.87 3.32
N ASP A 261 21.30 1.95 3.59
CA ASP A 261 22.74 2.08 3.30
C ASP A 261 23.04 2.15 1.79
N LYS A 262 22.19 1.55 0.96
CA LYS A 262 22.37 1.48 -0.50
C LYS A 262 21.37 2.33 -1.29
N ASN A 263 20.38 2.92 -0.63
CA ASN A 263 19.26 3.59 -1.30
C ASN A 263 19.00 4.97 -0.70
N ASP A 264 20.03 5.81 -0.55
CA ASP A 264 19.92 7.20 -0.08
C ASP A 264 19.13 7.37 1.24
N GLY A 265 19.20 6.40 2.15
CA GLY A 265 18.49 6.43 3.43
C GLY A 265 17.02 5.96 3.38
N TRP A 266 16.51 5.51 2.23
CA TRP A 266 15.16 4.95 2.09
C TRP A 266 15.05 3.53 2.65
N GLY A 267 13.88 3.16 3.19
CA GLY A 267 13.68 1.87 3.86
C GLY A 267 14.16 1.83 5.32
N PRO A 268 14.41 0.66 5.93
CA PRO A 268 14.24 -0.66 5.37
C PRO A 268 12.79 -0.91 4.94
N MET A 269 12.62 -1.55 3.78
CA MET A 269 11.33 -1.98 3.28
C MET A 269 11.50 -3.28 2.51
N TYR A 270 10.88 -4.34 2.99
CA TYR A 270 10.73 -5.58 2.23
C TYR A 270 9.39 -5.60 1.51
N PHE A 271 9.35 -6.16 0.30
CA PHE A 271 8.10 -6.54 -0.33
C PHE A 271 8.20 -7.79 -1.21
N SER A 272 7.08 -8.51 -1.32
CA SER A 272 6.91 -9.67 -2.20
C SER A 272 5.60 -9.56 -2.94
N ILE A 273 5.61 -9.94 -4.21
CA ILE A 273 4.46 -9.88 -5.11
C ILE A 273 3.97 -11.31 -5.35
N LEU A 274 2.76 -11.60 -4.89
CA LEU A 274 2.11 -12.90 -5.05
C LEU A 274 0.96 -12.77 -6.04
N LYS A 275 0.87 -13.71 -6.98
CA LYS A 275 -0.30 -13.87 -7.84
C LYS A 275 -1.02 -15.15 -7.48
N ARG A 276 -2.34 -15.08 -7.34
CA ARG A 276 -3.17 -16.27 -7.24
C ARG A 276 -3.44 -16.82 -8.63
N ILE A 277 -3.03 -18.05 -8.91
CA ILE A 277 -3.14 -18.66 -10.24
C ILE A 277 -4.47 -19.39 -10.42
N GLU A 278 -4.88 -20.14 -9.39
CA GLU A 278 -6.05 -21.01 -9.46
C GLU A 278 -6.73 -21.13 -8.08
N GLY A 279 -7.76 -21.97 -8.01
CA GLY A 279 -8.59 -22.21 -6.82
C GLY A 279 -9.95 -21.51 -6.90
N ARG A 280 -10.95 -22.06 -6.22
CA ARG A 280 -12.35 -21.62 -6.33
C ARG A 280 -12.56 -20.19 -5.81
N ASN A 281 -13.34 -19.38 -6.53
CA ASN A 281 -13.87 -18.14 -5.97
C ASN A 281 -14.91 -18.50 -4.91
N PHE A 282 -14.78 -17.97 -3.69
CA PHE A 282 -15.77 -18.16 -2.64
C PHE A 282 -16.85 -17.09 -2.77
N GLU A 283 -18.13 -17.47 -2.76
CA GLU A 283 -19.25 -16.52 -2.73
C GLU A 283 -19.91 -16.49 -1.35
N LYS A 284 -20.35 -15.30 -0.93
CA LYS A 284 -21.09 -15.11 0.32
C LYS A 284 -22.59 -15.12 0.02
N LYS A 285 -23.34 -16.14 0.48
CA LYS A 285 -24.82 -16.18 0.46
C LYS A 285 -25.35 -16.42 1.88
N ASN A 286 -26.24 -15.56 2.38
CA ASN A 286 -26.97 -15.75 3.65
C ASN A 286 -26.11 -16.14 4.87
N ASN A 287 -25.01 -15.42 5.13
CA ASN A 287 -24.08 -15.67 6.26
C ASN A 287 -23.48 -17.10 6.32
N LYS A 288 -23.61 -17.90 5.26
CA LYS A 288 -22.92 -19.17 5.07
C LYS A 288 -22.08 -19.10 3.78
N PHE A 289 -20.95 -19.81 3.79
CA PHE A 289 -20.05 -19.85 2.64
C PHE A 289 -20.47 -21.00 1.74
N TYR A 290 -20.56 -20.74 0.43
CA TYR A 290 -20.90 -21.75 -0.56
C TYR A 290 -19.90 -21.68 -1.71
N ASN A 291 -19.53 -22.85 -2.23
CA ASN A 291 -18.89 -22.93 -3.52
C ASN A 291 -19.87 -22.47 -4.62
N LYS A 292 -19.35 -21.98 -5.76
CA LYS A 292 -20.19 -21.62 -6.94
C LYS A 292 -21.00 -22.81 -7.47
N ASP A 293 -20.61 -24.04 -7.15
CA ASP A 293 -21.30 -25.28 -7.47
C ASP A 293 -22.29 -25.75 -6.38
N GLY A 294 -22.49 -24.96 -5.32
CA GLY A 294 -23.45 -25.26 -4.24
C GLY A 294 -22.96 -26.26 -3.20
N THR A 295 -21.73 -26.76 -3.29
CA THR A 295 -21.15 -27.59 -2.22
C THR A 295 -20.60 -26.75 -1.07
N ILE A 296 -20.67 -27.28 0.16
CA ILE A 296 -20.16 -26.64 1.39
C ILE A 296 -18.63 -26.63 1.38
#